data_AF-A0AAD6VNU9-F1
#
_entry.id   AF-A0AAD6VNU9-F1
#
_cell.length_a   1.000
_cell.length_b   1.000
_cell.length_c   1.000
_cell.angle_alpha   90.00
_cell.angle_beta   90.00
_cell.angle_gamma   90.00
#
_symmetry.space_group_name_H-M   'P 1'
#
loop_
_entity.id
_entity.type
_entity.pdbx_description
1 polymer ?
#
loop_
_entity_poly.entity_id
_entity_poly.type
_entity_poly.pdbx_seq_one_letter_code
_entity_poly.pdbx_strand_id
1 'polypeptide(L)'
;MPRSESPPPQKRARQSSSTEHENGTTLPPLSLSILGVEPLDEFIKEIADFVYLHIMNRPQDAGGKIEVEAKVGLLRDKFTNQRMTSHAAVETSKSTTTTQRFWSLTATVLSPTFTDVRFESNMSIQQHQHFNKRLNELKMASSQPNFPSTPLGYSHLHLVDTFYPSDNPHQDKIRVTRDEKTGTVVECMRKKRLGDLNIFSPKRKVDWRVSVSLEVPTPHPIGSSTHTRRKDRLSYSHEEFSIDLTQVKSVMSPNSPPELVHELEIEFARPSLLVATAARRGDLNQPEQERNAFDELIRAFVNNIRILVRNAGDS
;
A
#
# COMPACT_ATOMS: atom_id res chain seq x y z
N MET A 1 42.06 30.85 -23.53
CA MET A 1 40.84 30.11 -23.95
C MET A 1 40.11 29.69 -22.67
N PRO A 2 39.06 30.40 -22.23
CA PRO A 2 38.36 30.09 -20.99
C PRO A 2 37.32 28.98 -21.20
N ARG A 3 37.17 28.13 -20.18
CA ARG A 3 36.17 27.04 -20.11
C ARG A 3 34.79 27.64 -19.91
N SER A 4 33.82 27.22 -20.75
CA SER A 4 32.40 27.56 -20.59
C SER A 4 31.77 26.67 -19.52
N GLU A 5 31.43 27.23 -18.36
CA GLU A 5 30.56 26.58 -17.39
C GLU A 5 29.11 26.76 -17.83
N SER A 6 28.41 25.63 -18.04
CA SER A 6 26.97 25.59 -18.28
C SER A 6 26.20 25.76 -16.96
N PRO A 7 25.09 26.52 -16.95
CA PRO A 7 24.36 26.82 -15.72
C PRO A 7 23.54 25.61 -15.21
N PRO A 8 23.25 25.54 -13.89
CA PRO A 8 22.45 24.48 -13.30
C PRO A 8 20.96 24.54 -13.71
N PRO A 9 20.25 23.40 -13.70
CA PRO A 9 18.87 23.32 -14.19
C PRO A 9 17.90 24.06 -13.27
N GLN A 10 17.07 24.92 -13.85
CA GLN A 10 15.97 25.59 -13.15
C GLN A 10 14.83 24.59 -12.88
N LYS A 11 14.67 24.19 -11.62
CA LYS A 11 13.45 23.52 -11.15
C LYS A 11 12.34 24.57 -10.94
N ARG A 12 11.21 24.28 -11.57
CA ARG A 12 9.93 24.98 -11.58
C ARG A 12 9.57 25.61 -10.22
N ALA A 13 9.65 26.95 -10.17
CA ALA A 13 9.05 27.73 -9.09
C ALA A 13 7.52 27.59 -9.16
N ARG A 14 6.89 27.31 -8.02
CA ARG A 14 5.44 27.47 -7.83
C ARG A 14 5.13 28.96 -8.08
N GLN A 15 4.15 29.22 -8.95
CA GLN A 15 3.75 30.55 -9.44
C GLN A 15 3.77 31.63 -8.35
N SER A 16 4.53 32.69 -8.62
CA SER A 16 4.43 33.99 -7.95
C SER A 16 3.16 34.69 -8.41
N SER A 17 2.25 35.01 -7.49
CA SER A 17 1.26 36.08 -7.69
C SER A 17 1.77 37.36 -7.03
N SER A 18 2.13 38.33 -7.86
CA SER A 18 2.42 39.71 -7.46
C SER A 18 1.12 40.51 -7.33
N THR A 19 0.85 41.04 -6.13
CA THR A 19 0.15 42.32 -5.95
C THR A 19 0.56 42.92 -4.61
N GLU A 20 1.11 44.12 -4.66
CA GLU A 20 1.43 44.98 -3.51
C GLU A 20 0.15 45.59 -2.94
N HIS A 21 -0.06 45.46 -1.62
CA HIS A 21 -0.11 46.52 -0.61
C HIS A 21 -1.03 46.19 0.59
N GLU A 22 -0.48 46.52 1.76
CA GLU A 22 -1.10 46.78 3.08
C GLU A 22 -1.38 45.63 4.08
N ASN A 23 -0.63 45.73 5.18
CA ASN A 23 -0.95 45.29 6.55
C ASN A 23 -1.29 43.82 6.79
N GLY A 24 -0.25 42.99 6.74
CA GLY A 24 -0.20 41.73 7.45
C GLY A 24 1.23 41.21 7.44
N THR A 25 1.82 41.01 8.62
CA THR A 25 3.14 40.43 8.86
C THR A 25 3.24 39.01 8.27
N THR A 26 3.39 38.91 6.95
CA THR A 26 3.66 37.64 6.28
C THR A 26 5.16 37.42 6.29
N LEU A 27 5.60 36.57 7.22
CA LEU A 27 7.00 36.15 7.29
C LEU A 27 7.41 35.55 5.93
N PRO A 28 8.61 35.86 5.41
CA PRO A 28 9.08 35.28 4.16
C PRO A 28 9.21 33.76 4.30
N PRO A 29 8.99 32.99 3.21
CA PRO A 29 9.16 31.55 3.23
C PRO A 29 10.61 31.18 3.56
N LEU A 30 10.78 30.20 4.43
CA LEU A 30 12.11 29.67 4.76
C LEU A 30 12.68 28.87 3.60
N SER A 31 13.99 28.92 3.42
CA SER A 31 14.71 27.99 2.55
C SER A 31 14.48 26.54 2.97
N LEU A 32 14.37 25.61 2.01
CA LEU A 32 14.12 24.19 2.29
C LEU A 32 15.22 23.56 3.17
N SER A 33 16.46 23.97 2.98
CA SER A 33 17.62 23.63 3.81
C SER A 33 18.76 24.61 3.56
N ILE A 34 19.88 24.45 4.27
CA ILE A 34 21.14 25.19 4.00
C ILE A 34 21.68 24.99 2.57
N LEU A 35 21.26 23.91 1.90
CA LEU A 35 21.64 23.60 0.51
C LEU A 35 20.54 23.95 -0.50
N GLY A 36 19.42 24.53 -0.05
CA GLY A 36 18.27 24.83 -0.90
C GLY A 36 17.50 23.61 -1.41
N VAL A 37 17.78 22.42 -0.86
CA VAL A 37 17.14 21.14 -1.23
C VAL A 37 16.46 20.49 -0.02
N GLU A 38 15.27 19.93 -0.22
CA GLU A 38 14.60 19.14 0.82
C GLU A 38 15.35 17.79 0.98
N PRO A 39 15.73 17.39 2.20
CA PRO A 39 16.36 16.09 2.41
C PRO A 39 15.39 14.94 2.07
N LEU A 40 15.95 13.81 1.66
CA LEU A 40 15.15 12.62 1.36
C LEU A 40 14.48 12.09 2.63
N ASP A 41 13.21 11.70 2.52
CA ASP A 41 12.53 10.94 3.57
C ASP A 41 13.04 9.50 3.51
N GLU A 42 14.01 9.16 4.38
CA GLU A 42 14.60 7.83 4.48
C GLU A 42 13.55 6.72 4.66
N PHE A 43 12.43 7.01 5.31
CA PHE A 43 11.34 6.04 5.46
C PHE A 43 10.70 5.71 4.11
N ILE A 44 10.46 6.73 3.27
CA ILE A 44 9.88 6.54 1.94
C ILE A 44 10.90 5.85 1.04
N LYS A 45 12.17 6.24 1.14
CA LYS A 45 13.26 5.62 0.41
C LYS A 45 13.38 4.12 0.70
N GLU A 46 13.30 3.72 1.96
CA GLU A 46 13.35 2.30 2.36
C GLU A 46 12.22 1.48 1.70
N ILE A 47 11.00 2.03 1.69
CA ILE A 47 9.86 1.40 1.01
C ILE A 47 10.09 1.36 -0.51
N ALA A 48 10.62 2.43 -1.10
CA ALA A 48 10.92 2.48 -2.52
C ALA A 48 11.97 1.44 -2.91
N ASP A 49 13.04 1.30 -2.13
CA ASP A 49 14.08 0.30 -2.33
C ASP A 49 13.52 -1.12 -2.22
N PHE A 50 12.70 -1.40 -1.20
CA PHE A 50 12.02 -2.68 -1.05
C PHE A 50 11.15 -3.01 -2.28
N VAL A 51 10.28 -2.11 -2.73
CA VAL A 51 9.40 -2.34 -3.88
C VAL A 51 10.22 -2.51 -5.16
N TYR A 52 11.21 -1.64 -5.38
CA TYR A 52 12.10 -1.68 -6.54
C TYR A 52 12.82 -3.02 -6.66
N LEU A 53 13.41 -3.51 -5.55
CA LEU A 53 14.13 -4.79 -5.53
C LEU A 53 13.23 -5.96 -5.93
N HIS A 54 11.99 -6.01 -5.46
CA HIS A 54 11.06 -7.08 -5.82
C HIS A 54 10.56 -6.96 -7.27
N ILE A 55 10.39 -5.74 -7.78
CA ILE A 55 10.06 -5.53 -9.20
C ILE A 55 11.21 -6.01 -10.09
N MET A 56 12.46 -5.64 -9.79
CA MET A 56 13.60 -5.97 -10.64
C MET A 56 14.00 -7.44 -10.59
N ASN A 57 13.84 -8.08 -9.42
CA ASN A 57 14.18 -9.49 -9.24
C ASN A 57 12.99 -10.44 -9.45
N ARG A 58 11.86 -9.95 -10.00
CA ARG A 58 10.70 -10.79 -10.27
C ARG A 58 11.04 -11.88 -11.30
N PRO A 59 10.44 -13.08 -11.19
CA PRO A 59 10.56 -14.10 -12.24
C PRO A 59 9.98 -13.58 -13.57
N GLN A 60 10.79 -13.50 -14.62
CA GLN A 60 10.38 -12.99 -15.94
C GLN A 60 9.65 -14.06 -16.77
N ASP A 61 9.97 -15.32 -16.51
CA ASP A 61 9.47 -16.51 -17.18
C ASP A 61 8.02 -16.87 -16.79
N ALA A 62 7.61 -16.52 -15.57
CA ALA A 62 6.29 -16.85 -15.05
C ALA A 62 5.13 -16.12 -15.77
N GLY A 63 5.41 -15.01 -16.46
CA GLY A 63 4.38 -14.10 -16.94
C GLY A 63 3.61 -13.45 -15.77
N GLY A 64 2.72 -12.52 -16.07
CA GLY A 64 1.85 -11.89 -15.07
C GLY A 64 2.17 -10.44 -14.73
N LYS A 65 1.33 -9.87 -13.88
CA LYS A 65 1.36 -8.45 -13.50
C LYS A 65 1.86 -8.31 -12.06
N ILE A 66 2.69 -7.31 -11.82
CA ILE A 66 3.07 -6.94 -10.45
C ILE A 66 1.87 -6.27 -9.79
N GLU A 67 1.57 -6.69 -8.57
CA GLU A 67 0.66 -6.00 -7.67
C GLU A 67 1.48 -5.49 -6.49
N VAL A 68 1.32 -4.19 -6.18
CA VAL A 68 1.87 -3.57 -4.97
C VAL A 68 0.71 -2.97 -4.21
N GLU A 69 0.48 -3.49 -3.01
CA GLU A 69 -0.62 -3.10 -2.12
C GLU A 69 -0.09 -2.73 -0.74
N ALA A 70 -0.74 -1.78 -0.06
CA ALA A 70 -0.55 -1.53 1.35
C ALA A 70 -1.86 -1.77 2.10
N LYS A 71 -1.81 -2.63 3.10
CA LYS A 71 -2.96 -3.04 3.91
C LYS A 71 -2.89 -2.42 5.28
N VAL A 72 -4.01 -1.91 5.76
CA VAL A 72 -4.20 -1.47 7.15
C VAL A 72 -4.55 -2.68 8.02
N GLY A 73 -3.96 -2.78 9.20
CA GLY A 73 -4.17 -3.92 10.09
C GLY A 73 -3.45 -3.78 11.41
N LEU A 74 -3.13 -4.90 12.05
CA LEU A 74 -2.41 -4.93 13.32
C LEU A 74 -1.21 -5.86 13.24
N LEU A 75 -0.07 -5.43 13.78
CA LEU A 75 1.07 -6.31 14.02
C LEU A 75 0.90 -6.96 15.38
N ARG A 76 0.73 -8.29 15.38
CA ARG A 76 0.63 -9.09 16.60
C ARG A 76 1.88 -9.88 16.85
N ASP A 77 2.33 -9.85 18.09
CA ASP A 77 3.37 -10.75 18.56
C ASP A 77 2.86 -12.20 18.51
N LYS A 78 3.68 -13.10 17.95
CA LYS A 78 3.28 -14.50 17.72
C LYS A 78 3.12 -15.31 19.00
N PHE A 79 3.76 -14.90 20.10
CA PHE A 79 3.76 -15.63 21.36
C PHE A 79 2.58 -15.20 22.25
N THR A 80 2.38 -13.91 22.39
CA THR A 80 1.33 -13.31 23.24
C THR A 80 0.00 -13.12 22.51
N ASN A 81 0.02 -13.13 21.18
CA ASN A 81 -1.11 -12.77 20.32
C ASN A 81 -1.68 -11.35 20.62
N GLN A 82 -0.89 -10.50 21.28
CA GLN A 82 -1.25 -9.11 21.53
C GLN A 82 -0.67 -8.24 20.41
N ARG A 83 -1.31 -7.08 20.17
CA ARG A 83 -0.71 -6.08 19.30
C ARG A 83 0.66 -5.69 19.88
N MET A 84 1.68 -5.61 19.04
CA MET A 84 2.95 -5.03 19.42
C MET A 84 2.72 -3.67 20.08
N THR A 85 3.42 -3.41 21.17
CA THR A 85 3.45 -2.10 21.82
C THR A 85 4.88 -1.58 21.84
N SER A 86 5.04 -0.27 21.99
CA SER A 86 6.37 0.35 22.11
C SER A 86 7.17 -0.17 23.31
N HIS A 87 6.53 -0.80 24.30
CA HIS A 87 7.17 -1.38 25.49
C HIS A 87 7.29 -2.90 25.43
N ALA A 88 6.91 -3.54 24.32
CA ALA A 88 6.84 -4.99 24.26
C ALA A 88 8.24 -5.62 24.37
N ALA A 89 8.39 -6.45 25.39
CA ALA A 89 9.41 -7.47 25.48
C ALA A 89 9.00 -8.61 24.53
N VAL A 90 9.77 -8.83 23.46
CA VAL A 90 9.58 -10.04 22.65
C VAL A 90 10.42 -11.14 23.30
N GLU A 91 9.74 -12.16 23.83
CA GLU A 91 10.41 -13.34 24.37
C GLU A 91 10.70 -14.32 23.23
N THR A 92 11.96 -14.41 22.82
CA THR A 92 12.36 -15.33 21.74
C THR A 92 12.58 -16.73 22.29
N SER A 93 11.77 -17.70 21.84
CA SER A 93 11.81 -19.09 22.30
C SER A 93 12.89 -19.93 21.59
N LYS A 94 14.17 -19.54 21.65
CA LYS A 94 15.28 -20.42 21.21
C LYS A 94 16.51 -20.22 22.09
N SER A 95 16.61 -21.01 23.16
CA SER A 95 17.80 -21.34 23.96
C SER A 95 18.72 -20.22 24.49
N THR A 96 18.40 -18.94 24.28
CA THR A 96 19.15 -17.82 24.87
C THR A 96 18.16 -16.69 25.09
N THR A 97 17.75 -16.49 26.34
CA THR A 97 16.75 -15.52 26.79
C THR A 97 17.26 -14.09 26.59
N THR A 98 17.26 -13.62 25.34
CA THR A 98 17.49 -12.21 25.04
C THR A 98 16.15 -11.59 24.70
N THR A 99 15.51 -11.01 25.72
CA THR A 99 14.36 -10.13 25.51
C THR A 99 14.81 -8.90 24.73
N GLN A 100 14.58 -8.86 23.41
CA GLN A 100 14.74 -7.62 22.67
C GLN A 100 13.57 -6.71 23.00
N ARG A 101 13.88 -5.56 23.61
CA ARG A 101 12.92 -4.48 23.82
C ARG A 101 12.95 -3.57 22.59
N PHE A 102 11.82 -3.45 21.91
CA PHE A 102 11.70 -2.59 20.73
C PHE A 102 11.11 -1.24 21.13
N TRP A 103 11.96 -0.23 21.34
CA TRP A 103 11.52 1.14 21.64
C TRP A 103 11.45 1.98 20.37
N SER A 104 10.25 2.31 19.92
CA SER A 104 10.04 3.31 18.88
C SER A 104 8.93 4.28 19.23
N LEU A 105 9.16 5.56 18.97
CA LEU A 105 8.21 6.65 19.16
C LEU A 105 7.58 7.12 17.84
N THR A 106 8.01 6.59 16.70
CA THR A 106 7.58 6.98 15.36
C THR A 106 7.22 5.75 14.55
N ALA A 107 6.61 5.95 13.38
CA ALA A 107 6.40 4.83 12.47
C ALA A 107 7.77 4.24 12.08
N THR A 108 7.87 2.92 12.11
CA THR A 108 9.13 2.22 11.86
C THR A 108 8.92 1.09 10.88
N VAL A 109 9.74 1.07 9.83
CA VAL A 109 9.87 -0.07 8.94
C VAL A 109 10.55 -1.19 9.71
N LEU A 110 9.88 -2.32 9.85
CA LEU A 110 10.47 -3.50 10.50
C LEU A 110 11.32 -4.25 9.48
N SER A 111 12.50 -4.71 9.92
CA SER A 111 13.34 -5.58 9.11
C SER A 111 12.52 -6.79 8.62
N PRO A 112 12.63 -7.19 7.34
CA PRO A 112 12.04 -8.43 6.84
C PRO A 112 12.49 -9.68 7.61
N THR A 113 13.65 -9.63 8.27
CA THR A 113 14.17 -10.72 9.12
C THR A 113 13.50 -10.79 10.49
N PHE A 114 12.69 -9.79 10.87
CA PHE A 114 11.99 -9.77 12.15
C PHE A 114 10.71 -10.62 12.07
N THR A 115 10.84 -11.89 12.44
CA THR A 115 9.79 -12.90 12.25
C THR A 115 8.88 -13.11 13.45
N ASP A 116 9.09 -12.42 14.56
CA ASP A 116 8.34 -12.66 15.81
C ASP A 116 6.91 -12.11 15.77
N VAL A 117 6.53 -11.51 14.64
CA VAL A 117 5.23 -10.86 14.46
C VAL A 117 4.47 -11.44 13.28
N ARG A 118 3.14 -11.42 13.41
CA ARG A 118 2.20 -11.67 12.32
C ARG A 118 1.40 -10.40 12.06
N PHE A 119 1.12 -10.12 10.80
CA PHE A 119 0.20 -9.05 10.43
C PHE A 119 -1.19 -9.62 10.25
N GLU A 120 -2.18 -8.96 10.84
CA GLU A 120 -3.58 -9.27 10.65
C GLU A 120 -4.23 -8.12 9.86
N SER A 121 -4.59 -8.42 8.62
CA SER A 121 -5.39 -7.56 7.75
C SER A 121 -6.84 -7.61 8.22
N ASN A 122 -7.15 -6.86 9.28
CA ASN A 122 -8.50 -6.73 9.80
C ASN A 122 -8.64 -5.42 10.59
N MET A 123 -9.86 -4.88 10.63
CA MET A 123 -10.21 -3.74 11.46
C MET A 123 -11.58 -3.93 12.10
N SER A 124 -11.91 -3.11 13.09
CA SER A 124 -13.25 -3.15 13.68
C SER A 124 -14.31 -2.68 12.67
N ILE A 125 -15.55 -3.11 12.87
CA ILE A 125 -16.69 -2.63 12.06
C ILE A 125 -16.87 -1.11 12.16
N GLN A 126 -16.57 -0.52 13.33
CA GLN A 126 -16.61 0.92 13.53
C GLN A 126 -15.55 1.64 12.69
N GLN A 127 -14.32 1.12 12.65
CA GLN A 127 -13.26 1.67 11.80
C GLN A 127 -13.62 1.56 10.32
N HIS A 128 -14.17 0.41 9.90
CA HIS A 128 -14.63 0.23 8.52
C HIS A 128 -15.74 1.21 8.16
N GLN A 129 -16.75 1.39 9.01
CA GLN A 129 -17.81 2.39 8.82
C GLN A 129 -17.26 3.82 8.78
N HIS A 130 -16.30 4.14 9.64
CA HIS A 130 -15.62 5.43 9.66
C HIS A 130 -14.95 5.73 8.32
N PHE A 131 -14.13 4.80 7.81
CA PHE A 131 -13.47 4.97 6.52
C PHE A 131 -14.46 5.09 5.37
N ASN A 132 -15.52 4.27 5.37
CA ASN A 132 -16.56 4.36 4.36
C ASN A 132 -17.19 5.76 4.32
N LYS A 133 -17.55 6.32 5.49
CA LYS A 133 -18.11 7.66 5.59
C LYS A 133 -17.13 8.72 5.04
N ARG A 134 -15.87 8.67 5.46
CA ARG A 134 -14.83 9.63 5.04
C ARG A 134 -14.56 9.58 3.54
N LEU A 135 -14.45 8.39 2.95
CA LEU A 135 -14.17 8.24 1.53
C LEU A 135 -15.36 8.68 0.67
N ASN A 136 -16.60 8.43 1.10
CA ASN A 136 -17.79 8.97 0.45
C ASN A 136 -17.87 10.50 0.53
N GLU A 137 -17.60 11.09 1.70
CA GLU A 137 -17.54 12.54 1.88
C GLU A 137 -16.47 13.15 0.95
N LEU A 138 -15.28 12.54 0.88
CA LEU A 138 -14.20 12.98 0.00
C LEU A 138 -14.58 12.83 -1.48
N LYS A 139 -15.25 11.75 -1.87
CA LYS A 139 -15.75 11.56 -3.23
C LYS A 139 -16.76 12.64 -3.63
N MET A 140 -17.67 13.00 -2.73
CA MET A 140 -18.63 14.09 -2.96
C MET A 140 -17.94 15.45 -3.06
N ALA A 141 -17.03 15.75 -2.13
CA ALA A 141 -16.30 17.02 -2.11
C ALA A 141 -15.39 17.19 -3.33
N SER A 142 -14.67 16.13 -3.72
CA SER A 142 -13.75 16.14 -4.87
C SER A 142 -14.43 16.29 -6.23
N SER A 143 -15.75 16.11 -6.28
CA SER A 143 -16.53 16.33 -7.52
C SER A 143 -16.98 17.79 -7.67
N GLN A 144 -16.68 18.67 -6.71
CA GLN A 144 -17.04 20.09 -6.77
C GLN A 144 -16.03 20.89 -7.61
N PRO A 145 -16.45 21.91 -8.39
CA PRO A 145 -15.57 22.65 -9.31
C PRO A 145 -14.35 23.32 -8.67
N ASN A 146 -14.43 23.69 -7.39
CA ASN A 146 -13.38 24.40 -6.67
C ASN A 146 -12.53 23.48 -5.78
N PHE A 147 -12.66 22.16 -5.92
CA PHE A 147 -11.84 21.24 -5.15
C PHE A 147 -10.39 21.25 -5.66
N PRO A 148 -9.38 21.38 -4.79
CA PRO A 148 -7.99 21.61 -5.20
C PRO A 148 -7.28 20.39 -5.78
N SER A 149 -7.93 19.24 -5.87
CA SER A 149 -7.35 17.96 -6.30
C SER A 149 -8.23 17.29 -7.37
N THR A 150 -7.65 16.30 -8.04
CA THR A 150 -8.35 15.45 -9.01
C THR A 150 -9.56 14.73 -8.37
N PRO A 151 -10.71 14.63 -9.07
CA PRO A 151 -11.88 13.95 -8.53
C PRO A 151 -11.63 12.46 -8.28
N LEU A 152 -12.21 11.91 -7.22
CA LEU A 152 -12.18 10.46 -6.98
C LEU A 152 -13.14 9.75 -7.94
N GLY A 153 -12.80 8.55 -8.41
CA GLY A 153 -13.75 7.59 -8.97
C GLY A 153 -14.36 6.72 -7.87
N TYR A 154 -15.46 6.03 -8.18
CA TYR A 154 -16.14 5.12 -7.24
C TYR A 154 -16.77 3.95 -7.98
N SER A 155 -16.64 2.74 -7.42
CA SER A 155 -17.37 1.55 -7.84
C SER A 155 -17.69 0.65 -6.65
N HIS A 156 -18.80 -0.08 -6.74
CA HIS A 156 -19.23 -1.04 -5.72
C HIS A 156 -19.35 -2.42 -6.35
N LEU A 157 -18.48 -3.33 -5.91
CA LEU A 157 -18.30 -4.65 -6.49
C LEU A 157 -18.75 -5.72 -5.49
N HIS A 158 -19.58 -6.64 -5.96
CA HIS A 158 -19.96 -7.84 -5.22
C HIS A 158 -19.33 -9.04 -5.93
N LEU A 159 -18.31 -9.63 -5.32
CA LEU A 159 -17.46 -10.63 -5.94
C LEU A 159 -17.47 -11.93 -5.13
N VAL A 160 -17.31 -13.05 -5.82
CA VAL A 160 -17.11 -14.36 -5.22
C VAL A 160 -15.76 -14.90 -5.66
N ASP A 161 -14.86 -15.08 -4.70
CA ASP A 161 -13.56 -15.73 -4.90
C ASP A 161 -13.70 -17.22 -4.57
N THR A 162 -13.35 -18.07 -5.52
CA THR A 162 -13.29 -19.53 -5.37
C THR A 162 -11.86 -20.02 -5.57
N PHE A 163 -11.37 -20.84 -4.65
CA PHE A 163 -9.98 -21.30 -4.65
C PHE A 163 -9.88 -22.77 -5.01
N TYR A 164 -8.98 -23.07 -5.95
CA TYR A 164 -8.71 -24.41 -6.44
C TYR A 164 -7.28 -24.82 -6.08
N PRO A 165 -7.04 -26.11 -5.77
CA PRO A 165 -5.69 -26.60 -5.58
C PRO A 165 -4.90 -26.44 -6.88
N SER A 166 -3.59 -26.22 -6.77
CA SER A 166 -2.72 -26.31 -7.92
C SER A 166 -2.38 -27.77 -8.21
N ASP A 167 -2.17 -28.12 -9.48
CA ASP A 167 -1.71 -29.45 -9.91
C ASP A 167 -0.39 -29.86 -9.25
N ASN A 168 0.43 -28.86 -8.89
CA ASN A 168 1.64 -29.04 -8.08
C ASN A 168 1.37 -28.58 -6.64
N PRO A 169 1.48 -29.47 -5.63
CA PRO A 169 1.28 -29.13 -4.21
C PRO A 169 2.19 -28.02 -3.68
N HIS A 170 3.32 -27.77 -4.33
CA HIS A 170 4.27 -26.70 -3.97
C HIS A 170 3.92 -25.33 -4.58
N GLN A 171 2.86 -25.25 -5.37
CA GLN A 171 2.43 -24.02 -6.03
C GLN A 171 1.21 -23.39 -5.33
N ASP A 172 1.14 -22.07 -5.38
CA ASP A 172 0.01 -21.30 -4.87
C ASP A 172 -1.32 -21.71 -5.52
N LYS A 173 -2.40 -21.61 -4.74
CA LYS A 173 -3.77 -21.93 -5.18
C LYS A 173 -4.18 -21.02 -6.34
N ILE A 174 -5.02 -21.57 -7.23
CA ILE A 174 -5.65 -20.79 -8.31
C ILE A 174 -6.90 -20.12 -7.74
N ARG A 175 -7.01 -18.80 -7.91
CA ARG A 175 -8.18 -18.01 -7.54
C ARG A 175 -9.00 -17.73 -8.78
N VAL A 176 -10.28 -18.07 -8.74
CA VAL A 176 -11.27 -17.63 -9.72
C VAL A 176 -12.20 -16.62 -9.04
N THR A 177 -12.25 -15.41 -9.57
CA THR A 177 -13.13 -14.35 -9.11
C THR A 177 -14.30 -14.20 -10.08
N ARG A 178 -15.52 -14.22 -9.55
CA ARG A 178 -16.76 -14.05 -10.32
C ARG A 178 -17.55 -12.86 -9.81
N ASP A 179 -18.25 -12.19 -10.72
CA ASP A 179 -19.29 -11.25 -10.34
C ASP A 179 -20.45 -12.02 -9.68
N GLU A 180 -20.85 -11.60 -8.48
CA GLU A 180 -21.81 -12.33 -7.67
C GLU A 180 -23.21 -12.40 -8.32
N LYS A 181 -23.60 -11.33 -9.03
CA LYS A 181 -24.94 -11.22 -9.61
C LYS A 181 -25.07 -12.02 -10.90
N THR A 182 -24.06 -11.97 -11.76
CA THR A 182 -24.09 -12.55 -13.10
C THR A 182 -23.41 -13.92 -13.18
N GLY A 183 -22.54 -14.26 -12.23
CA GLY A 183 -21.73 -15.49 -12.25
C GLY A 183 -20.57 -15.45 -13.26
N THR A 184 -20.41 -14.34 -13.98
CA THR A 184 -19.37 -14.14 -15.00
C THR A 184 -17.99 -14.17 -14.36
N VAL A 185 -17.03 -14.88 -14.97
CA VAL A 185 -15.64 -14.88 -14.52
C VAL A 185 -15.03 -13.52 -14.82
N VAL A 186 -14.61 -12.81 -13.78
CA VAL A 186 -13.93 -11.52 -13.87
C VAL A 186 -12.43 -11.74 -13.99
N GLU A 187 -11.89 -12.67 -13.20
CA GLU A 187 -10.47 -12.96 -13.16
C GLU A 187 -10.22 -14.43 -12.82
N CYS A 188 -9.18 -15.01 -13.41
CA CYS A 188 -8.68 -16.32 -13.06
C CYS A 188 -7.15 -16.28 -13.06
N MET A 189 -6.54 -16.39 -11.88
CA MET A 189 -5.11 -16.19 -11.74
C MET A 189 -4.53 -16.89 -10.51
N ARG A 190 -3.21 -17.02 -10.51
CA ARG A 190 -2.40 -17.47 -9.39
C ARG A 190 -1.61 -16.29 -8.84
N LYS A 191 -1.79 -16.02 -7.55
CA LYS A 191 -1.08 -14.94 -6.84
C LYS A 191 0.13 -15.49 -6.11
N LYS A 192 1.33 -15.09 -6.53
CA LYS A 192 2.60 -15.44 -5.90
C LYS A 192 3.12 -14.26 -5.08
N ARG A 193 3.23 -14.42 -3.75
CA ARG A 193 3.82 -13.39 -2.88
C ARG A 193 5.33 -13.30 -3.13
N LEU A 194 5.83 -12.11 -3.47
CA LEU A 194 7.26 -11.86 -3.65
C LEU A 194 7.91 -11.38 -2.36
N GLY A 195 7.23 -10.52 -1.60
CA GLY A 195 7.75 -10.04 -0.32
C GLY A 195 6.73 -9.21 0.46
N ASP A 196 7.02 -9.06 1.75
CA ASP A 196 6.25 -8.25 2.71
C ASP A 196 7.17 -7.33 3.50
N LEU A 197 6.72 -6.09 3.70
CA LEU A 197 7.37 -5.12 4.57
C LEU A 197 6.36 -4.60 5.59
N ASN A 198 6.62 -4.87 6.87
CA ASN A 198 5.75 -4.48 7.97
C ASN A 198 6.13 -3.10 8.50
N ILE A 199 5.15 -2.25 8.75
CA ILE A 199 5.35 -0.93 9.35
C ILE A 199 4.63 -0.88 10.68
N PHE A 200 5.40 -0.77 11.75
CA PHE A 200 4.89 -0.54 13.10
C PHE A 200 4.58 0.93 13.31
N SER A 201 3.41 1.24 13.89
CA SER A 201 2.93 2.61 14.09
C SER A 201 2.53 2.84 15.56
N PRO A 202 3.49 3.13 16.46
CA PRO A 202 3.27 3.16 17.93
C PRO A 202 2.29 4.26 18.39
N LYS A 203 2.21 5.37 17.63
CA LYS A 203 1.31 6.50 17.93
C LYS A 203 -0.04 6.41 17.21
N ARG A 204 -0.36 5.26 16.60
CA ARG A 204 -1.55 5.04 15.79
C ARG A 204 -2.32 3.84 16.31
N LYS A 205 -3.63 3.80 16.03
CA LYS A 205 -4.51 2.68 16.42
C LYS A 205 -4.32 1.44 15.56
N VAL A 206 -3.72 1.61 14.38
CA VAL A 206 -3.46 0.57 13.40
C VAL A 206 -2.01 0.62 12.94
N ASP A 207 -1.51 -0.53 12.51
CA ASP A 207 -0.26 -0.73 11.79
C ASP A 207 -0.58 -0.96 10.31
N TRP A 208 0.44 -1.18 9.48
CA TRP A 208 0.21 -1.48 8.07
C TRP A 208 1.34 -2.30 7.47
N ARG A 209 1.07 -2.92 6.32
CA ARG A 209 2.02 -3.76 5.59
C ARG A 209 2.00 -3.40 4.11
N VAL A 210 3.18 -3.22 3.51
CA VAL A 210 3.34 -3.21 2.05
C VAL A 210 3.60 -4.65 1.60
N SER A 211 2.86 -5.11 0.60
CA SER A 211 3.05 -6.42 -0.03
C SER A 211 3.34 -6.24 -1.51
N VAL A 212 4.28 -7.02 -2.03
CA VAL A 212 4.54 -7.12 -3.48
C VAL A 212 4.20 -8.54 -3.92
N SER A 213 3.32 -8.68 -4.90
CA SER A 213 2.89 -9.97 -5.44
C SER A 213 3.02 -9.99 -6.97
N LEU A 214 3.10 -11.19 -7.54
CA LEU A 214 2.96 -11.43 -8.97
C LEU A 214 1.63 -12.16 -9.21
N GLU A 215 0.77 -11.56 -10.00
CA GLU A 215 -0.52 -12.12 -10.40
C GLU A 215 -0.40 -12.71 -11.80
N VAL A 216 -0.34 -14.04 -11.87
CA VAL A 216 -0.14 -14.80 -13.11
C VAL A 216 -1.50 -15.28 -13.61
N PRO A 217 -2.00 -14.79 -14.76
CA PRO A 217 -3.23 -15.30 -15.35
C PRO A 217 -3.12 -16.81 -15.61
N THR A 218 -4.16 -17.56 -15.25
CA THR A 218 -4.20 -19.00 -15.44
C THR A 218 -5.49 -19.42 -16.13
N PRO A 219 -5.49 -20.51 -16.91
CA PRO A 219 -6.71 -21.13 -17.39
C PRO A 219 -7.64 -21.49 -16.22
N HIS A 220 -8.93 -21.62 -16.51
CA HIS A 220 -9.89 -22.05 -15.51
C HIS A 220 -9.54 -23.47 -15.02
N PRO A 221 -9.40 -23.69 -13.70
CA PRO A 221 -8.98 -24.98 -13.18
C PRO A 221 -10.07 -26.04 -13.32
N ILE A 222 -9.65 -27.30 -13.46
CA ILE A 222 -10.53 -28.46 -13.45
C ILE A 222 -10.54 -29.06 -12.04
N GLY A 223 -11.72 -29.35 -11.50
CA GLY A 223 -11.87 -30.03 -10.21
C GLY A 223 -12.68 -29.24 -9.19
N SER A 224 -12.63 -29.69 -7.95
CA SER A 224 -13.46 -29.15 -6.86
C SER A 224 -12.79 -27.97 -6.17
N SER A 225 -13.57 -26.95 -5.87
CA SER A 225 -13.13 -25.82 -5.05
C SER A 225 -12.84 -26.26 -3.62
N THR A 226 -11.76 -25.72 -3.04
CA THR A 226 -11.38 -25.97 -1.64
C THR A 226 -12.03 -25.00 -0.67
N HIS A 227 -12.27 -23.76 -1.12
CA HIS A 227 -12.75 -22.69 -0.27
C HIS A 227 -13.38 -21.58 -1.12
N THR A 228 -14.37 -20.90 -0.54
CA THR A 228 -15.08 -19.79 -1.16
C THR A 228 -15.16 -18.61 -0.21
N ARG A 229 -14.98 -17.41 -0.76
CA ARG A 229 -15.13 -16.13 -0.06
C ARG A 229 -16.06 -15.22 -0.84
N ARG A 230 -16.97 -14.56 -0.14
CA ARG A 230 -17.81 -13.50 -0.70
C ARG A 230 -17.22 -12.16 -0.29
N LYS A 231 -17.08 -11.26 -1.25
CA LYS A 231 -16.46 -9.94 -1.08
C LYS A 231 -17.45 -8.86 -1.45
N ASP A 232 -17.69 -7.96 -0.52
CA ASP A 232 -18.40 -6.71 -0.73
C ASP A 232 -17.36 -5.59 -0.69
N ARG A 233 -17.07 -4.98 -1.85
CA ARG A 233 -15.93 -4.07 -2.05
C ARG A 233 -16.40 -2.71 -2.53
N LEU A 234 -16.11 -1.69 -1.75
CA LEU A 234 -16.23 -0.28 -2.12
C LEU A 234 -14.85 0.20 -2.59
N SER A 235 -14.73 0.49 -3.88
CA SER A 235 -13.46 0.84 -4.51
C SER A 235 -13.47 2.29 -4.97
N TYR A 236 -12.46 3.05 -4.53
CA TYR A 236 -12.26 4.46 -4.84
C TYR A 236 -10.97 4.62 -5.64
N SER A 237 -11.05 5.18 -6.85
CA SER A 237 -9.86 5.45 -7.66
C SER A 237 -9.43 6.90 -7.55
N HIS A 238 -8.12 7.13 -7.41
CA HIS A 238 -7.52 8.46 -7.37
C HIS A 238 -6.15 8.41 -8.03
N GLU A 239 -6.01 9.06 -9.19
CA GLU A 239 -4.78 9.08 -9.99
C GLU A 239 -4.23 7.67 -10.28
N GLU A 240 -3.10 7.32 -9.68
CA GLU A 240 -2.42 6.03 -9.85
C GLU A 240 -2.82 4.96 -8.84
N PHE A 241 -3.80 5.26 -7.98
CA PHE A 241 -4.13 4.46 -6.82
C PHE A 241 -5.58 4.01 -6.83
N SER A 242 -5.80 2.78 -6.37
CA SER A 242 -7.12 2.31 -5.93
C SER A 242 -7.11 2.18 -4.41
N ILE A 243 -8.16 2.64 -3.75
CA ILE A 243 -8.40 2.48 -2.32
C ILE A 243 -9.64 1.61 -2.18
N ASP A 244 -9.45 0.39 -1.69
CA ASP A 244 -10.50 -0.61 -1.59
C ASP A 244 -10.84 -0.85 -0.13
N LEU A 245 -12.11 -0.68 0.21
CA LEU A 245 -12.68 -1.02 1.50
C LEU A 245 -13.54 -2.28 1.30
N THR A 246 -13.09 -3.40 1.85
CA THR A 246 -13.67 -4.72 1.54
C THR A 246 -14.16 -5.44 2.79
N GLN A 247 -15.39 -5.92 2.76
CA GLN A 247 -15.89 -6.92 3.71
C GLN A 247 -15.77 -8.31 3.09
N VAL A 248 -15.03 -9.20 3.76
CA VAL A 248 -14.80 -10.57 3.29
C VAL A 248 -15.54 -11.54 4.22
N LYS A 249 -16.46 -12.32 3.65
CA LYS A 249 -17.16 -13.42 4.33
C LYS A 249 -16.59 -14.75 3.87
N SER A 250 -15.99 -15.47 4.79
CA SER A 250 -15.27 -16.73 4.56
C SER A 250 -16.00 -17.88 5.25
N VAL A 251 -16.24 -18.98 4.52
CA VAL A 251 -16.80 -20.23 5.08
C VAL A 251 -15.75 -21.32 4.95
N MET A 252 -15.10 -21.67 6.06
CA MET A 252 -14.02 -22.67 6.07
C MET A 252 -14.56 -24.11 6.09
N SER A 253 -15.69 -24.34 6.74
CA SER A 253 -16.38 -25.63 6.77
C SER A 253 -17.90 -25.44 6.89
N PRO A 254 -18.73 -26.42 6.48
CA PRO A 254 -20.19 -26.30 6.57
C PRO A 254 -20.71 -26.03 8.00
N ASN A 255 -19.96 -26.47 9.02
CA ASN A 255 -20.35 -26.39 10.43
C ASN A 255 -19.65 -25.28 11.22
N SER A 256 -18.70 -24.55 10.62
CA SER A 256 -18.02 -23.43 11.28
C SER A 256 -18.78 -22.13 11.03
N PRO A 257 -18.89 -21.23 12.03
CA PRO A 257 -19.47 -19.91 11.81
C PRO A 257 -18.68 -19.15 10.73
N PRO A 258 -19.36 -18.38 9.87
CA PRO A 258 -18.69 -17.60 8.84
C PRO A 258 -17.79 -16.56 9.50
N GLU A 259 -16.53 -16.50 9.06
CA GLU A 259 -15.59 -15.48 9.48
C GLU A 259 -15.83 -14.22 8.64
N LEU A 260 -16.01 -13.08 9.33
CA LEU A 260 -16.20 -11.77 8.70
C LEU A 260 -14.98 -10.90 9.01
N VAL A 261 -14.28 -10.50 7.96
CA VAL A 261 -13.09 -9.64 8.03
C VAL A 261 -13.39 -8.32 7.33
N HIS A 262 -12.80 -7.24 7.84
CA HIS A 262 -12.91 -5.91 7.29
C HIS A 262 -11.52 -5.40 6.91
N GLU A 263 -11.32 -5.15 5.62
CA GLU A 263 -10.02 -4.80 5.07
C GLU A 263 -10.06 -3.39 4.45
N LEU A 264 -8.95 -2.67 4.57
CA LEU A 264 -8.69 -1.45 3.83
C LEU A 264 -7.32 -1.60 3.18
N GLU A 265 -7.30 -1.51 1.87
CA GLU A 265 -6.10 -1.62 1.06
C GLU A 265 -5.98 -0.43 0.12
N ILE A 266 -4.74 -0.02 -0.13
CA ILE A 266 -4.40 0.88 -1.23
C ILE A 266 -3.45 0.15 -2.16
N GLU A 267 -3.68 0.23 -3.46
CA GLU A 267 -2.88 -0.44 -4.48
C GLU A 267 -2.56 0.49 -5.64
N PHE A 268 -1.51 0.15 -6.39
CA PHE A 268 -1.22 0.82 -7.66
C PHE A 268 -2.18 0.33 -8.75
N ALA A 269 -3.02 1.22 -9.26
CA ALA A 269 -4.00 0.92 -10.31
C ALA A 269 -3.36 0.62 -11.67
N ARG A 270 -2.13 1.11 -11.92
CA ARG A 270 -1.38 0.92 -13.17
C ARG A 270 -0.04 0.22 -12.95
N PRO A 271 -0.02 -1.12 -12.81
CA PRO A 271 1.21 -1.91 -12.69
C PRO A 271 2.27 -1.63 -13.76
N SER A 272 1.84 -1.42 -15.01
CA SER A 272 2.75 -1.16 -16.13
C SER A 272 3.53 0.15 -15.98
N LEU A 273 2.88 1.20 -15.46
CA LEU A 273 3.55 2.48 -15.17
C LEU A 273 4.56 2.31 -14.04
N LEU A 274 4.19 1.59 -12.98
CA LEU A 274 5.08 1.34 -11.85
C LEU A 274 6.34 0.58 -12.30
N VAL A 275 6.19 -0.47 -13.10
CA VAL A 275 7.33 -1.23 -13.64
C VAL A 275 8.17 -0.39 -14.60
N ALA A 276 7.54 0.43 -15.45
CA ALA A 276 8.26 1.28 -16.41
C ALA A 276 9.08 2.38 -15.72
N THR A 277 8.53 3.02 -14.69
CA THR A 277 9.25 4.03 -13.91
C THR A 277 10.36 3.39 -13.06
N ALA A 278 10.12 2.21 -12.50
CA ALA A 278 11.15 1.45 -11.80
C ALA A 278 12.36 1.18 -12.71
N ALA A 279 12.13 0.78 -13.98
CA ALA A 279 13.22 0.48 -14.92
C ALA A 279 14.13 1.68 -15.25
N ARG A 280 13.65 2.91 -15.02
CA ARG A 280 14.40 4.16 -15.25
C ARG A 280 14.97 4.76 -13.98
N ARG A 281 14.65 4.19 -12.81
CA ARG A 281 15.00 4.74 -11.49
C ARG A 281 16.51 4.93 -11.37
N GLY A 282 16.94 6.17 -11.14
CA GLY A 282 18.36 6.51 -10.98
C GLY A 282 19.22 6.41 -12.26
N ASP A 283 18.65 6.12 -13.42
CA ASP A 283 19.40 6.10 -14.68
C ASP A 283 19.82 7.54 -15.07
N LEU A 284 21.13 7.78 -15.09
CA LEU A 284 21.71 9.08 -15.41
C LEU A 284 21.51 9.48 -16.87
N ASN A 285 21.16 8.53 -17.76
CA ASN A 285 20.88 8.80 -19.17
C ASN A 285 19.43 9.25 -19.41
N GLN A 286 18.56 9.16 -18.41
CA GLN A 286 17.16 9.59 -18.51
C GLN A 286 16.99 11.03 -18.00
N PRO A 287 15.96 11.76 -18.49
CA PRO A 287 15.58 13.04 -17.91
C PRO A 287 15.36 12.94 -16.41
N GLU A 288 15.69 14.02 -15.67
CA GLU A 288 15.59 14.02 -14.21
C GLU A 288 14.21 13.61 -13.69
N GLN A 289 13.15 14.04 -14.39
CA GLN A 289 11.77 13.69 -14.06
C GLN A 289 11.53 12.18 -14.14
N GLU A 290 12.09 11.51 -15.15
CA GLU A 290 11.86 10.08 -15.37
C GLU A 290 12.64 9.21 -14.40
N ARG A 291 13.91 9.56 -14.12
CA ARG A 291 14.72 8.82 -13.15
C ARG A 291 14.22 8.93 -11.71
N ASN A 292 13.45 9.98 -11.41
CA ASN A 292 12.84 10.21 -10.08
C ASN A 292 11.36 9.79 -10.03
N ALA A 293 10.73 9.46 -11.16
CA ALA A 293 9.29 9.21 -11.23
C ALA A 293 8.83 8.06 -10.32
N PHE A 294 9.66 7.02 -10.20
CA PHE A 294 9.37 5.89 -9.32
C PHE A 294 9.32 6.30 -7.85
N ASP A 295 10.31 7.08 -7.38
CA ASP A 295 10.35 7.54 -5.99
C ASP A 295 9.19 8.48 -5.69
N GLU A 296 8.78 9.31 -6.65
CA GLU A 296 7.59 10.17 -6.52
C GLU A 296 6.28 9.38 -6.42
N LEU A 297 6.14 8.29 -7.19
CA LEU A 297 5.01 7.36 -7.09
C LEU A 297 4.95 6.69 -5.72
N ILE A 298 6.08 6.20 -5.21
CA ILE A 298 6.16 5.60 -3.86
C ILE A 298 5.88 6.66 -2.79
N ARG A 299 6.37 7.89 -2.95
CA ARG A 299 6.09 9.00 -2.04
C ARG A 299 4.60 9.28 -1.94
N ALA A 300 3.89 9.36 -3.06
CA ALA A 300 2.43 9.53 -3.09
C ALA A 300 1.69 8.34 -2.44
N PHE A 301 2.09 7.11 -2.77
CA PHE A 301 1.56 5.88 -2.18
C PHE A 301 1.68 5.87 -0.64
N VAL A 302 2.89 6.13 -0.13
CA VAL A 302 3.18 6.16 1.31
C VAL A 302 2.42 7.30 2.00
N ASN A 303 2.28 8.46 1.36
CA ASN A 303 1.50 9.57 1.91
C ASN A 303 0.02 9.22 2.04
N ASN A 304 -0.56 8.56 1.03
CA ASN A 304 -1.96 8.15 1.06
C ASN A 304 -2.23 7.17 2.21
N ILE A 305 -1.42 6.11 2.37
CA ILE A 305 -1.59 5.18 3.51
C ILE A 305 -1.31 5.86 4.87
N ARG A 306 -0.33 6.76 4.97
CA ARG A 306 -0.06 7.52 6.20
C ARG A 306 -1.27 8.38 6.62
N ILE A 307 -1.98 8.99 5.66
CA ILE A 307 -3.21 9.74 5.92
C ILE A 307 -4.31 8.81 6.39
N LEU A 308 -4.52 7.66 5.75
CA LEU A 308 -5.52 6.67 6.18
C LEU A 308 -5.24 6.16 7.60
N VAL A 309 -4.00 5.74 7.89
CA VAL A 309 -3.56 5.28 9.21
C VAL A 309 -3.71 6.37 10.28
N ARG A 310 -3.45 7.64 9.94
CA ARG A 310 -3.67 8.79 10.84
C ARG A 310 -5.14 8.97 11.19
N ASN A 311 -6.05 8.69 10.26
CA ASN A 311 -7.50 8.83 10.42
C ASN A 311 -8.19 7.52 10.86
N ALA A 312 -7.44 6.50 11.25
CA ALA A 312 -7.99 5.24 11.77
C ALA A 312 -8.55 5.35 13.21
N GLY A 313 -8.63 6.57 13.76
CA GLY A 313 -8.98 6.87 15.15
C GLY A 313 -10.48 7.16 15.35
N ASP A 314 -10.95 6.71 16.51
CA ASP A 314 -12.30 6.68 17.08
C ASP A 314 -13.32 7.71 16.52
N SER A 315 -14.39 7.18 15.92
CA SER A 315 -15.74 7.75 16.04
C SER A 315 -16.64 6.71 16.69
#